data_AF-J9YZU3-F1
#
_entry.id   AF-J9YZU3-F1
#
_cell.length_a   1.000
_cell.length_b   1.000
_cell.length_c   1.000
_cell.angle_alpha   90.00
_cell.angle_beta   90.00
_cell.angle_gamma   90.00
#
_symmetry.space_group_name_H-M   'P 1'
#
loop_
_entity.id
_entity.type
_entity.pdbx_description
1 polymer ?
#
loop_
_entity_poly.entity_id
_entity_poly.type
_entity_poly.pdbx_seq_one_letter_code
_entity_poly.pdbx_strand_id
1 'polypeptide(L)'
;MTNDNIKEVINRTSIVDIINSTIPLKKKGNNYFGLSPFKKEKTPSFSVNEEKKIFHCFSTGEHGNVIDFLIKVKGYDFKDALNELASKAGVELSYKSSKINSTIYEINQFTKELFHSNLLQSKICMDYLIDKRKFTQETIEKFILGSSFNSAHIQKKLLDNFELKDLISSGVFNKNQNSKIFFLNRIMVPINNVQDKTIGFGARVINESLPKYINTAETKLFKKKQILFNESQLDKHSNKKIILVEGYFDVIKLHQFGFSNCVAPLGTSINHERIIDLTKKGYEIIVCLDGDLAGRNASLRLMNNLLSSKDFELGVKFVLLPKNYDPDLMLESKMKDQLIKLINQPLNIEQFIDKYLDKYFSSNNIDEQFKGSKVLKGILSSIENLDLKKILNQYFQNKSPSSKTRPKKQNTQFSTAEFGNDLKAKFSAALIMFYIENPNSREKIYDLLATANFQSKFRDIRNEIIKKNHFKSTSNELYDHLESKGLNFTKNLLFSNEVRRLCRFASSNFKGDPYNEIEKTVNFINK
;
A
#
# COMPACT_ATOMS: atom_id res chain seq x y z
N MET A 1 -31.53 -2.16 -8.85
CA MET A 1 -31.97 -2.86 -10.08
C MET A 1 -33.02 -3.86 -9.66
N THR A 2 -34.15 -3.97 -10.36
CA THR A 2 -35.09 -5.08 -10.16
C THR A 2 -34.63 -6.28 -10.98
N ASN A 3 -34.86 -7.50 -10.47
CA ASN A 3 -34.55 -8.73 -11.23
C ASN A 3 -35.30 -8.78 -12.58
N ASP A 4 -36.38 -8.03 -12.71
CA ASP A 4 -37.21 -7.95 -13.93
C ASP A 4 -36.49 -7.21 -15.07
N ASN A 5 -35.74 -6.14 -14.78
CA ASN A 5 -34.99 -5.40 -15.82
C ASN A 5 -33.84 -6.25 -16.40
N ILE A 6 -33.21 -7.10 -15.58
CA ILE A 6 -32.15 -8.00 -16.07
C ILE A 6 -32.74 -9.01 -17.05
N LYS A 7 -33.88 -9.60 -16.67
CA LYS A 7 -34.60 -10.57 -17.50
C LYS A 7 -35.09 -9.92 -18.80
N GLU A 8 -35.60 -8.69 -18.74
CA GLU A 8 -36.05 -7.96 -19.93
C GLU A 8 -34.90 -7.72 -20.93
N VAL A 9 -33.73 -7.27 -20.46
CA VAL A 9 -32.55 -7.10 -21.32
C VAL A 9 -32.12 -8.43 -21.94
N ILE A 10 -32.04 -9.50 -21.16
CA ILE A 10 -31.68 -10.84 -21.66
C ILE A 10 -32.69 -11.31 -22.71
N ASN A 11 -33.99 -11.12 -22.47
CA ASN A 11 -35.05 -11.56 -23.37
C ASN A 11 -35.06 -10.80 -24.71
N ARG A 12 -34.83 -9.48 -24.68
CA ARG A 12 -34.78 -8.64 -25.90
C ARG A 12 -33.47 -8.75 -26.68
N THR A 13 -32.41 -9.27 -26.06
CA THR A 13 -31.12 -9.47 -26.72
C THR A 13 -31.10 -10.78 -27.49
N SER A 14 -30.65 -10.78 -28.75
CA SER A 14 -30.30 -12.05 -29.42
C SER A 14 -28.96 -12.57 -28.89
N ILE A 15 -28.99 -13.71 -28.20
CA ILE A 15 -27.75 -14.33 -27.71
C ILE A 15 -26.92 -14.88 -28.87
N VAL A 16 -27.58 -15.36 -29.93
CA VAL A 16 -26.91 -15.83 -31.15
C VAL A 16 -26.17 -14.67 -31.82
N ASP A 17 -26.78 -13.51 -32.02
CA ASP A 17 -26.12 -12.40 -32.72
C ASP A 17 -24.89 -11.87 -31.96
N ILE A 18 -25.02 -11.73 -30.63
CA ILE A 18 -23.93 -11.27 -29.76
C ILE A 18 -22.76 -12.26 -29.76
N ILE A 19 -23.05 -13.56 -29.71
CA ILE A 19 -22.00 -14.58 -29.74
C ILE A 19 -21.41 -14.71 -31.14
N ASN A 20 -22.23 -14.64 -32.19
CA ASN A 20 -21.83 -14.77 -33.59
C ASN A 20 -20.88 -13.65 -34.03
N SER A 21 -20.95 -12.48 -33.38
CA SER A 21 -19.99 -11.39 -33.59
C SER A 21 -18.59 -11.68 -33.02
N THR A 22 -18.44 -12.74 -32.21
CA THR A 22 -17.18 -13.13 -31.58
C THR A 22 -16.67 -14.48 -32.08
N ILE A 23 -17.57 -15.45 -32.25
CA ILE A 23 -17.26 -16.77 -32.80
C ILE A 23 -18.29 -17.14 -33.87
N PRO A 24 -17.89 -17.64 -35.05
CA PRO A 24 -18.84 -18.00 -36.09
C PRO A 24 -19.70 -19.21 -35.64
N LEU A 25 -21.01 -19.04 -35.69
CA LEU A 25 -22.01 -20.04 -35.34
C LEU A 25 -22.73 -20.55 -36.60
N LYS A 26 -23.02 -21.86 -36.64
CA LYS A 26 -23.84 -22.50 -37.67
C LYS A 26 -25.09 -23.11 -37.05
N LYS A 27 -26.25 -22.85 -37.65
CA LYS A 27 -27.54 -23.38 -37.19
C LYS A 27 -27.63 -24.89 -37.43
N LYS A 28 -28.04 -25.65 -36.42
CA LYS A 28 -28.32 -27.09 -36.50
C LYS A 28 -29.51 -27.43 -35.61
N GLY A 29 -30.68 -27.63 -36.23
CA GLY A 29 -31.95 -27.77 -35.51
C GLY A 29 -32.31 -26.48 -34.78
N ASN A 30 -32.69 -26.61 -33.50
CA ASN A 30 -33.06 -25.48 -32.64
C ASN A 30 -31.86 -24.79 -31.97
N ASN A 31 -30.64 -25.31 -32.18
CA ASN A 31 -29.41 -24.76 -31.60
C ASN A 31 -28.47 -24.24 -32.69
N TYR A 32 -27.50 -23.45 -32.27
CA TYR A 32 -26.40 -22.96 -33.07
C TYR A 32 -25.09 -23.48 -32.50
N PHE A 33 -24.17 -23.91 -33.37
CA PHE A 33 -22.90 -24.53 -32.97
C PHE A 33 -21.70 -23.78 -33.52
N GLY A 34 -20.67 -23.62 -32.69
CA GLY A 34 -19.38 -23.05 -33.05
C GLY A 34 -18.22 -23.70 -32.30
N LEU A 35 -17.00 -23.25 -32.59
CA LEU A 35 -15.82 -23.64 -31.82
C LEU A 35 -15.86 -22.97 -30.43
N SER A 36 -15.36 -23.68 -29.42
CA SER A 36 -15.27 -23.16 -28.06
C SER A 36 -14.42 -21.88 -27.99
N PRO A 37 -14.94 -20.79 -27.39
CA PRO A 37 -14.15 -19.60 -27.09
C PRO A 37 -13.23 -19.82 -25.87
N PHE A 38 -13.44 -20.89 -25.10
CA PHE A 38 -12.72 -21.16 -23.84
C PHE A 38 -11.53 -22.09 -24.03
N LYS A 39 -11.49 -22.84 -25.15
CA LYS A 39 -10.43 -23.80 -25.43
C LYS A 39 -10.24 -23.94 -26.93
N LYS A 40 -8.99 -24.07 -27.37
CA LYS A 40 -8.65 -24.31 -28.78
C LYS A 40 -9.02 -25.75 -29.19
N GLU A 41 -9.93 -25.88 -30.14
CA GLU A 41 -10.42 -27.16 -30.65
C GLU A 41 -10.67 -27.12 -32.17
N LYS A 42 -10.78 -28.30 -32.80
CA LYS A 42 -11.07 -28.43 -34.25
C LYS A 42 -12.53 -28.77 -34.54
N THR A 43 -13.23 -29.38 -33.58
CA THR A 43 -14.62 -29.82 -33.70
C THR A 43 -15.52 -28.91 -32.88
N PRO A 44 -16.60 -28.34 -33.46
CA PRO A 44 -17.53 -27.47 -32.74
C PRO A 44 -18.15 -28.14 -31.51
N SER A 45 -17.89 -27.59 -30.32
CA SER A 45 -18.48 -28.05 -29.05
C SER A 45 -19.29 -26.97 -28.32
N PHE A 46 -19.32 -25.74 -28.84
CA PHE A 46 -20.04 -24.63 -28.23
C PHE A 46 -21.45 -24.53 -28.82
N SER A 47 -22.47 -24.75 -27.99
CA SER A 47 -23.87 -24.72 -28.37
C SER A 47 -24.56 -23.49 -27.81
N VAL A 48 -25.36 -22.81 -28.63
CA VAL A 48 -26.19 -21.67 -28.24
C VAL A 48 -27.64 -21.97 -28.58
N ASN A 49 -28.53 -21.75 -27.63
CA ASN A 49 -29.97 -21.85 -27.83
C ASN A 49 -30.60 -20.47 -27.68
N GLU A 50 -31.16 -19.96 -28.78
CA GLU A 50 -31.74 -18.62 -28.85
C GLU A 50 -33.02 -18.50 -28.02
N GLU A 51 -33.87 -19.52 -28.05
CA GLU A 51 -35.17 -19.53 -27.36
C GLU A 51 -34.98 -19.56 -25.84
N LYS A 52 -34.06 -20.41 -25.36
CA LYS A 52 -33.70 -20.54 -23.95
C LYS A 52 -32.75 -19.44 -23.47
N LYS A 53 -32.22 -18.60 -24.37
CA LYS A 53 -31.25 -17.53 -24.09
C LYS A 53 -30.01 -17.99 -23.32
N ILE A 54 -29.52 -19.19 -23.61
CA ILE A 54 -28.35 -19.79 -22.94
C ILE A 54 -27.32 -20.33 -23.93
N PHE A 55 -26.07 -20.41 -23.49
CA PHE A 55 -25.01 -21.18 -24.13
C PHE A 55 -24.54 -22.31 -23.22
N HIS A 56 -23.96 -23.33 -23.85
CA HIS A 56 -23.29 -24.44 -23.18
C HIS A 56 -22.12 -24.93 -24.03
N CYS A 57 -20.94 -25.02 -23.43
CA CYS A 57 -19.72 -25.54 -24.03
C CYS A 57 -19.51 -27.00 -23.58
N PHE A 58 -19.69 -27.95 -24.50
CA PHE A 58 -19.55 -29.37 -24.19
C PHE A 58 -18.11 -29.81 -23.91
N SER A 59 -17.10 -29.04 -24.33
CA SER A 59 -15.70 -29.38 -24.07
C SER A 59 -15.16 -28.88 -22.72
N THR A 60 -15.75 -27.85 -22.13
CA THR A 60 -15.30 -27.26 -20.85
C THR A 60 -16.35 -27.31 -19.74
N GLY A 61 -17.62 -27.56 -20.06
CA GLY A 61 -18.75 -27.49 -19.11
C GLY A 61 -19.26 -26.08 -18.83
N GLU A 62 -18.64 -25.06 -19.43
CA GLU A 62 -19.03 -23.67 -19.26
C GLU A 62 -20.43 -23.42 -19.83
N HIS A 63 -21.28 -22.79 -19.04
CA HIS A 63 -22.64 -22.43 -19.42
C HIS A 63 -23.02 -21.08 -18.83
N GLY A 64 -24.10 -20.50 -19.35
CA GLY A 64 -24.62 -19.22 -18.90
C GLY A 64 -25.51 -18.56 -19.94
N ASN A 65 -25.90 -17.33 -19.66
CA ASN A 65 -26.63 -16.46 -20.59
C ASN A 65 -25.66 -15.53 -21.34
N VAL A 66 -26.22 -14.59 -22.11
CA VAL A 66 -25.45 -13.63 -22.90
C VAL A 66 -24.56 -12.70 -22.05
N ILE A 67 -24.94 -12.36 -20.82
CA ILE A 67 -24.13 -11.56 -19.89
C ILE A 67 -22.92 -12.39 -19.45
N ASP A 68 -23.14 -13.64 -19.05
CA ASP A 68 -22.07 -14.54 -18.64
C ASP A 68 -21.04 -14.75 -19.76
N PHE A 69 -21.50 -14.79 -21.00
CA PHE A 69 -20.62 -14.85 -22.17
C PHE A 69 -19.73 -13.61 -22.29
N LEU A 70 -20.30 -12.41 -22.19
CA LEU A 70 -19.52 -11.15 -22.26
C LEU A 70 -18.51 -11.05 -21.11
N ILE A 71 -18.88 -11.45 -19.90
CA ILE A 71 -17.96 -11.47 -18.76
C ILE A 71 -16.82 -12.44 -19.03
N LYS A 72 -17.13 -13.70 -19.36
CA LYS A 72 -16.13 -14.77 -19.46
C LYS A 72 -15.24 -14.66 -20.71
N VAL A 73 -15.79 -14.18 -21.84
CA VAL A 73 -15.10 -14.17 -23.14
C VAL A 73 -14.57 -12.79 -23.50
N LYS A 74 -15.27 -11.71 -23.14
CA LYS A 74 -14.84 -10.32 -23.40
C LYS A 74 -14.18 -9.66 -22.19
N GLY A 75 -14.21 -10.28 -21.00
CA GLY A 75 -13.60 -9.75 -19.79
C GLY A 75 -14.34 -8.56 -19.19
N TYR A 76 -15.64 -8.43 -19.50
CA TYR A 76 -16.45 -7.31 -19.02
C TYR A 76 -16.81 -7.47 -17.55
N ASP A 77 -16.94 -6.36 -16.84
CA ASP A 77 -17.63 -6.36 -15.55
C ASP A 77 -19.15 -6.47 -15.77
N PHE A 78 -19.89 -7.09 -14.83
CA PHE A 78 -21.33 -7.35 -14.96
C PHE A 78 -22.15 -6.13 -15.37
N LYS A 79 -21.82 -4.95 -14.83
CA LYS A 79 -22.51 -3.69 -15.16
C LYS A 79 -22.24 -3.25 -16.59
N ASP A 80 -21.03 -3.43 -17.09
CA ASP A 80 -20.63 -3.03 -18.44
C ASP A 80 -21.24 -3.96 -19.47
N ALA A 81 -21.24 -5.28 -19.19
CA ALA A 81 -21.95 -6.27 -20.00
C ALA A 81 -23.44 -5.94 -20.09
N LEU A 82 -24.07 -5.63 -18.97
CA LEU A 82 -25.48 -5.27 -18.93
C LEU A 82 -25.78 -3.95 -19.67
N ASN A 83 -24.92 -2.93 -19.54
CA ASN A 83 -25.04 -1.65 -20.25
C ASN A 83 -24.97 -1.84 -21.78
N GLU A 84 -23.98 -2.60 -22.26
CA GLU A 84 -23.84 -2.86 -23.70
C GLU A 84 -25.07 -3.56 -24.25
N LEU A 85 -25.53 -4.60 -23.56
CA LEU A 85 -26.70 -5.36 -24.00
C LEU A 85 -27.99 -4.55 -23.98
N ALA A 86 -28.17 -3.70 -22.97
CA ALA A 86 -29.33 -2.83 -22.90
C ALA A 86 -29.36 -1.79 -24.01
N SER A 87 -28.20 -1.19 -24.33
CA SER A 87 -28.08 -0.27 -25.47
C SER A 87 -28.46 -0.96 -26.79
N LYS A 88 -28.00 -2.20 -27.00
CA LYS A 88 -28.35 -2.99 -28.19
C LYS A 88 -29.82 -3.44 -28.22
N ALA A 89 -30.40 -3.72 -27.05
CA ALA A 89 -31.78 -4.15 -26.91
C ALA A 89 -32.79 -2.99 -26.92
N GLY A 90 -32.33 -1.74 -27.03
CA GLY A 90 -33.18 -0.55 -26.89
C GLY A 90 -33.89 -0.47 -25.54
N VAL A 91 -33.34 -1.12 -24.51
CA VAL A 91 -33.87 -1.10 -23.15
C VAL A 91 -33.17 0.02 -22.41
N GLU A 92 -33.93 1.02 -22.00
CA GLU A 92 -33.40 2.03 -21.11
C GLU A 92 -33.23 1.39 -19.73
N LEU A 93 -32.00 1.08 -19.36
CA LEU A 93 -31.70 0.63 -18.01
C LEU A 93 -31.96 1.80 -17.07
N SER A 94 -33.14 1.77 -16.47
CA SER A 94 -33.39 2.36 -15.16
C SER A 94 -32.50 1.62 -14.16
N TYR A 95 -31.22 1.98 -14.14
CA TYR A 95 -30.48 1.90 -12.91
C TYR A 95 -31.31 2.76 -11.96
N LYS A 96 -31.83 2.15 -10.90
CA LYS A 96 -31.91 2.89 -9.64
C LYS A 96 -30.46 3.26 -9.23
N SER A 97 -29.72 4.02 -10.04
CA SER A 97 -28.94 5.12 -9.51
C SER A 97 -30.00 5.90 -8.77
N SER A 98 -30.07 5.71 -7.44
CA SER A 98 -30.90 6.55 -6.58
C SER A 98 -30.78 7.97 -7.13
N LYS A 99 -31.86 8.72 -7.33
CA LYS A 99 -31.82 10.14 -7.74
C LYS A 99 -30.63 10.89 -7.10
N ILE A 100 -30.34 10.58 -5.85
CA ILE A 100 -29.14 10.95 -5.08
C ILE A 100 -27.79 10.79 -5.83
N ASN A 101 -27.51 9.69 -6.52
CA ASN A 101 -26.26 9.47 -7.26
C ASN A 101 -26.14 10.39 -8.47
N SER A 102 -27.20 10.55 -9.27
CA SER A 102 -27.18 11.48 -10.41
C SER A 102 -27.02 12.92 -9.92
N THR A 103 -27.75 13.28 -8.86
CA THR A 103 -27.60 14.58 -8.19
C THR A 103 -26.19 14.80 -7.64
N ILE A 104 -25.53 13.81 -7.02
CA ILE A 104 -24.14 13.96 -6.56
C ILE A 104 -23.18 14.17 -7.74
N TYR A 105 -23.37 13.47 -8.87
CA TYR A 105 -22.57 13.71 -10.07
C TYR A 105 -22.77 15.12 -10.62
N GLU A 106 -24.02 15.59 -10.71
CA GLU A 106 -24.36 16.95 -11.15
C GLU A 106 -23.72 18.00 -10.23
N ILE A 107 -23.85 17.84 -8.90
CA ILE A 107 -23.23 18.72 -7.90
C ILE A 107 -21.71 18.75 -8.10
N ASN A 108 -21.06 17.60 -8.20
CA ASN A 108 -19.60 17.53 -8.34
C ASN A 108 -19.13 18.14 -9.67
N GLN A 109 -19.86 17.92 -10.76
CA GLN A 109 -19.55 18.51 -12.06
C GLN A 109 -19.66 20.04 -12.01
N PHE A 110 -20.78 20.56 -11.50
CA PHE A 110 -20.98 22.00 -11.35
C PHE A 110 -19.95 22.63 -10.40
N THR A 111 -19.67 21.96 -9.28
CA THR A 111 -18.65 22.40 -8.31
C THR A 111 -17.26 22.46 -8.94
N LYS A 112 -16.88 21.48 -9.77
CA LYS A 112 -15.61 21.47 -10.50
C LYS A 112 -15.47 22.69 -11.39
N GLU A 113 -16.51 23.03 -12.16
CA GLU A 113 -16.51 24.19 -13.06
C GLU A 113 -16.38 25.51 -12.29
N LEU A 114 -17.08 25.63 -11.15
CA LEU A 114 -16.96 26.79 -10.28
C LEU A 114 -15.56 26.92 -9.67
N PHE A 115 -14.98 25.83 -9.18
CA PHE A 115 -13.61 25.84 -8.65
C PHE A 115 -12.58 26.18 -9.72
N HIS A 116 -12.73 25.65 -10.94
CA HIS A 116 -11.84 25.95 -12.04
C HIS A 116 -11.92 27.45 -12.42
N SER A 117 -13.13 27.97 -12.60
CA SER A 117 -13.35 29.40 -12.89
C SER A 117 -12.75 30.29 -11.80
N ASN A 118 -12.88 29.90 -10.53
CA ASN A 118 -12.30 30.63 -9.40
C ASN A 118 -10.76 30.57 -9.38
N LEU A 119 -10.15 29.47 -9.82
CA LEU A 119 -8.69 29.39 -9.98
C LEU A 119 -8.19 30.39 -11.03
N LEU A 120 -8.85 30.45 -12.19
CA LEU A 120 -8.46 31.35 -13.29
C LEU A 120 -8.51 32.83 -12.88
N GLN A 121 -9.37 33.18 -11.92
CA GLN A 121 -9.48 34.53 -11.37
C GLN A 121 -8.55 34.79 -10.17
N SER A 122 -7.97 33.75 -9.58
CA SER A 122 -7.15 33.85 -8.38
C SER A 122 -5.66 33.86 -8.71
N LYS A 123 -5.09 35.07 -8.81
CA LYS A 123 -3.66 35.26 -9.06
C LYS A 123 -2.78 34.49 -8.05
N ILE A 124 -3.09 34.57 -6.76
CA ILE A 124 -2.32 33.90 -5.70
C ILE A 124 -2.28 32.37 -5.91
N CYS A 125 -3.41 31.77 -6.31
CA CYS A 125 -3.47 30.34 -6.57
C CYS A 125 -2.76 29.96 -7.87
N MET A 126 -2.88 30.80 -8.90
CA MET A 126 -2.21 30.59 -10.18
C MET A 126 -0.69 30.68 -10.03
N ASP A 127 -0.17 31.73 -9.38
CA ASP A 127 1.25 31.93 -9.08
C ASP A 127 1.79 30.75 -8.26
N TYR A 128 1.01 30.21 -7.31
CA TYR A 128 1.41 29.00 -6.58
C TYR A 128 1.59 27.78 -7.50
N LEU A 129 0.67 27.55 -8.44
CA LEU A 129 0.73 26.41 -9.34
C LEU A 129 1.83 26.55 -10.39
N ILE A 130 1.99 27.75 -10.96
CA ILE A 130 2.97 28.01 -12.02
C ILE A 130 4.36 28.22 -11.42
N ASP A 131 4.52 29.10 -10.45
CA ASP A 131 5.85 29.52 -9.99
C ASP A 131 6.43 28.55 -8.97
N LYS A 132 5.62 28.05 -8.04
CA LYS A 132 6.08 27.18 -6.96
C LYS A 132 5.95 25.70 -7.28
N ARG A 133 4.94 25.30 -8.06
CA ARG A 133 4.72 23.89 -8.45
C ARG A 133 5.14 23.58 -9.88
N LYS A 134 5.53 24.59 -10.67
CA LYS A 134 5.96 24.47 -12.06
C LYS A 134 4.98 23.62 -12.89
N PHE A 135 3.68 23.81 -12.66
CA PHE A 135 2.65 23.31 -13.56
C PHE A 135 2.46 24.30 -14.71
N THR A 136 2.36 23.76 -15.91
CA THR A 136 2.05 24.51 -17.14
C THR A 136 0.57 24.82 -17.19
N GLN A 137 0.22 25.89 -17.90
CA GLN A 137 -1.18 26.25 -18.16
C GLN A 137 -1.96 25.07 -18.78
N GLU A 138 -1.36 24.38 -19.75
CA GLU A 138 -1.94 23.18 -20.39
C GLU A 138 -2.26 22.09 -19.35
N THR A 139 -1.35 21.85 -18.40
CA THR A 139 -1.56 20.86 -17.34
C THR A 139 -2.68 21.27 -16.39
N ILE A 140 -2.75 22.55 -16.03
CA ILE A 140 -3.81 23.12 -15.18
C ILE A 140 -5.18 22.93 -15.84
N GLU A 141 -5.28 23.23 -17.14
CA GLU A 141 -6.50 23.07 -17.93
C GLU A 141 -6.87 21.61 -18.14
N LYS A 142 -5.91 20.75 -18.48
CA LYS A 142 -6.11 19.32 -18.71
C LYS A 142 -6.69 18.60 -17.49
N PHE A 143 -6.16 18.88 -16.30
CA PHE A 143 -6.66 18.29 -15.05
C PHE A 143 -7.83 19.08 -14.44
N ILE A 144 -8.23 20.19 -15.06
CA ILE A 144 -9.30 21.09 -14.60
C ILE A 144 -9.05 21.47 -13.13
N LEU A 145 -7.81 21.86 -12.81
CA LEU A 145 -7.46 22.25 -11.45
C LEU A 145 -8.30 23.47 -11.04
N GLY A 146 -8.64 23.55 -9.76
CA GLY A 146 -9.51 24.59 -9.25
C GLY A 146 -8.98 25.26 -7.99
N SER A 147 -9.75 26.21 -7.47
CA SER A 147 -9.49 26.87 -6.20
C SER A 147 -10.77 27.11 -5.43
N SER A 148 -10.70 26.93 -4.11
CA SER A 148 -11.76 27.26 -3.17
C SER A 148 -11.44 28.48 -2.30
N PHE A 149 -10.43 29.26 -2.68
CA PHE A 149 -10.13 30.56 -2.07
C PHE A 149 -11.30 31.52 -2.24
N ASN A 150 -11.60 32.29 -1.19
CA ASN A 150 -12.67 33.28 -1.18
C ASN A 150 -14.01 32.71 -1.70
N SER A 151 -14.33 31.48 -1.29
CA SER A 151 -15.42 30.66 -1.85
C SER A 151 -16.83 31.09 -1.47
N ALA A 152 -17.05 32.31 -0.95
CA ALA A 152 -18.38 32.80 -0.60
C ALA A 152 -19.33 32.82 -1.81
N HIS A 153 -18.83 33.27 -2.97
CA HIS A 153 -19.60 33.27 -4.23
C HIS A 153 -19.92 31.85 -4.72
N ILE A 154 -18.94 30.94 -4.62
CA ILE A 154 -19.10 29.53 -4.97
C ILE A 154 -20.16 28.88 -4.08
N GLN A 155 -20.10 29.14 -2.77
CA GLN A 155 -21.05 28.64 -1.79
C GLN A 155 -22.47 29.13 -2.12
N LYS A 156 -22.62 30.42 -2.43
CA LYS A 156 -23.91 30.99 -2.83
C LYS A 156 -24.46 30.28 -4.07
N LYS A 157 -23.68 30.19 -5.15
CA LYS A 157 -24.10 29.50 -6.38
C LYS A 157 -24.51 28.05 -6.14
N LEU A 158 -23.81 27.32 -5.27
CA LEU A 158 -24.16 25.94 -4.94
C LEU A 158 -25.48 25.85 -4.19
N LEU A 159 -25.72 26.74 -3.23
CA LEU A 159 -26.99 26.79 -2.48
C LEU A 159 -28.17 27.27 -3.34
N ASP A 160 -27.92 28.12 -4.35
CA ASP A 160 -28.96 28.59 -5.28
C ASP A 160 -29.41 27.49 -6.26
N ASN A 161 -28.55 26.48 -6.54
CA ASN A 161 -28.81 25.44 -7.54
C ASN A 161 -29.14 24.06 -6.95
N PHE A 162 -28.78 23.80 -5.69
CA PHE A 162 -28.92 22.48 -5.08
C PHE A 162 -29.39 22.55 -3.63
N GLU A 163 -30.15 21.54 -3.21
CA GLU A 163 -30.55 21.41 -1.82
C GLU A 163 -29.34 21.12 -0.92
N LEU A 164 -29.31 21.75 0.26
CA LEU A 164 -28.24 21.58 1.24
C LEU A 164 -27.97 20.11 1.61
N LYS A 165 -29.02 19.29 1.70
CA LYS A 165 -28.88 17.87 2.06
C LYS A 165 -28.06 17.09 1.02
N ASP A 166 -28.20 17.44 -0.26
CA ASP A 166 -27.52 16.79 -1.37
C ASP A 166 -26.07 17.30 -1.49
N LEU A 167 -25.86 18.60 -1.24
CA LEU A 167 -24.52 19.20 -1.10
C LEU A 167 -23.71 18.55 0.02
N ILE A 168 -24.31 18.27 1.18
CA ILE A 168 -23.65 17.53 2.27
C ILE A 168 -23.38 16.08 1.85
N SER A 169 -24.35 15.43 1.19
CA SER A 169 -24.21 14.04 0.73
C SER A 169 -23.14 13.85 -0.34
N SER A 170 -22.87 14.88 -1.15
CA SER A 170 -21.77 14.91 -2.12
C SER A 170 -20.38 15.06 -1.48
N GLY A 171 -20.32 15.48 -0.21
CA GLY A 171 -19.07 15.77 0.49
C GLY A 171 -18.42 17.11 0.12
N VAL A 172 -19.10 17.96 -0.66
CA VAL A 172 -18.66 19.34 -0.95
C VAL A 172 -18.91 20.26 0.26
N PHE A 173 -19.99 20.02 1.01
CA PHE A 173 -20.35 20.79 2.20
C PHE A 173 -20.11 20.00 3.49
N ASN A 174 -19.78 20.73 4.54
CA ASN A 174 -19.54 20.17 5.86
C ASN A 174 -20.85 20.06 6.65
N LYS A 175 -21.12 18.93 7.28
CA LYS A 175 -22.37 18.70 8.04
C LYS A 175 -22.48 19.58 9.29
N ASN A 176 -21.36 19.90 9.94
CA ASN A 176 -21.32 20.49 11.28
C ASN A 176 -20.89 21.97 11.32
N GLN A 177 -20.54 22.59 10.19
CA GLN A 177 -19.97 23.95 10.14
C GLN A 177 -20.88 24.91 9.38
N ASN A 178 -22.06 25.21 9.93
CA ASN A 178 -23.02 26.18 9.38
C ASN A 178 -23.26 26.03 7.87
N SER A 179 -23.24 24.79 7.35
CA SER A 179 -23.49 24.54 5.94
C SER A 179 -22.52 25.30 5.01
N LYS A 180 -21.23 25.28 5.33
CA LYS A 180 -20.17 25.85 4.50
C LYS A 180 -19.47 24.79 3.64
N ILE A 181 -18.80 25.26 2.59
CA ILE A 181 -17.90 24.43 1.78
C ILE A 181 -16.83 23.81 2.68
N PHE A 182 -16.63 22.50 2.55
CA PHE A 182 -15.67 21.72 3.33
C PHE A 182 -14.21 22.11 3.02
N PHE A 183 -13.92 22.36 1.74
CA PHE A 183 -12.59 22.69 1.26
C PHE A 183 -12.34 24.19 1.32
N LEU A 184 -11.94 24.74 2.46
CA LEU A 184 -11.67 26.19 2.56
C LEU A 184 -10.22 26.52 2.17
N ASN A 185 -10.04 27.54 1.31
CA ASN A 185 -8.76 28.13 0.95
C ASN A 185 -7.71 27.11 0.45
N ARG A 186 -8.10 26.32 -0.56
CA ARG A 186 -7.25 25.26 -1.12
C ARG A 186 -7.23 25.29 -2.64
N ILE A 187 -6.14 24.77 -3.21
CA ILE A 187 -6.13 24.26 -4.58
C ILE A 187 -6.98 22.99 -4.60
N MET A 188 -7.84 22.87 -5.60
CA MET A 188 -8.77 21.77 -5.79
C MET A 188 -8.30 20.88 -6.94
N VAL A 189 -8.33 19.58 -6.72
CA VAL A 189 -7.97 18.55 -7.71
C VAL A 189 -9.20 17.66 -7.91
N PRO A 190 -9.91 17.75 -9.04
CA PRO A 190 -11.05 16.88 -9.32
C PRO A 190 -10.62 15.42 -9.38
N ILE A 191 -11.44 14.53 -8.80
CA ILE A 191 -11.21 13.09 -8.84
C ILE A 191 -12.32 12.45 -9.64
N ASN A 192 -11.94 11.77 -10.72
CA ASN A 192 -12.87 11.11 -11.62
C ASN A 192 -12.91 9.60 -11.39
N ASN A 193 -14.03 8.98 -11.70
CA ASN A 193 -14.13 7.53 -11.82
C ASN A 193 -13.58 7.06 -13.19
N VAL A 194 -13.59 5.75 -13.43
CA VAL A 194 -13.14 5.15 -14.71
C VAL A 194 -13.92 5.63 -15.95
N GLN A 195 -15.14 6.18 -15.76
CA GLN A 195 -15.97 6.75 -16.83
C GLN A 195 -15.74 8.26 -17.01
N ASP A 196 -14.64 8.81 -16.48
CA ASP A 196 -14.30 10.24 -16.49
C ASP A 196 -15.33 11.17 -15.79
N LYS A 197 -16.23 10.63 -14.95
CA LYS A 197 -17.17 11.44 -14.16
C LYS A 197 -16.58 11.83 -12.80
N THR A 198 -16.71 13.10 -12.43
CA THR A 198 -16.18 13.62 -11.16
C THR A 198 -16.99 13.10 -9.97
N ILE A 199 -16.33 12.38 -9.07
CA ILE A 199 -16.93 11.72 -7.89
C ILE A 199 -16.53 12.37 -6.57
N GLY A 200 -15.52 13.24 -6.59
CA GLY A 200 -15.05 13.98 -5.42
C GLY A 200 -13.83 14.82 -5.76
N PHE A 201 -13.12 15.27 -4.74
CA PHE A 201 -12.01 16.20 -4.84
C PHE A 201 -10.90 15.86 -3.86
N GLY A 202 -9.66 16.00 -4.33
CA GLY A 202 -8.51 16.25 -3.49
C GLY A 202 -8.34 17.75 -3.32
N ALA A 203 -7.74 18.17 -2.20
CA ALA A 203 -7.49 19.57 -1.95
C ALA A 203 -6.21 19.80 -1.16
N ARG A 204 -5.47 20.83 -1.56
CA ARG A 204 -4.16 21.17 -1.00
C ARG A 204 -4.11 22.62 -0.54
N VAL A 205 -3.62 22.88 0.67
CA VAL A 205 -3.31 24.25 1.10
C VAL A 205 -2.08 24.80 0.36
N ILE A 206 -2.08 26.11 0.13
CA ILE A 206 -0.93 26.82 -0.42
C ILE A 206 -0.03 27.43 0.66
N ASN A 207 -0.59 27.65 1.86
CA ASN A 207 0.07 28.18 3.05
C ASN A 207 0.48 27.05 4.01
N GLU A 208 0.91 27.41 5.22
CA GLU A 208 1.37 26.48 6.26
C GLU A 208 0.23 25.82 7.06
N SER A 209 -1.03 26.04 6.68
CA SER A 209 -2.17 25.47 7.39
C SER A 209 -2.20 23.95 7.30
N LEU A 210 -2.52 23.28 8.41
CA LEU A 210 -2.66 21.83 8.45
C LEU A 210 -4.15 21.41 8.42
N PRO A 211 -4.47 20.22 7.89
CA PRO A 211 -3.58 19.30 7.18
C PRO A 211 -3.24 19.80 5.76
N LYS A 212 -2.03 19.45 5.28
CA LYS A 212 -1.50 19.84 3.96
C LYS A 212 -2.42 19.41 2.81
N TYR A 213 -2.94 18.19 2.91
CA TYR A 213 -3.86 17.57 1.95
C TYR A 213 -5.11 17.05 2.65
N ILE A 214 -6.25 17.20 1.99
CA ILE A 214 -7.51 16.54 2.34
C ILE A 214 -8.17 15.99 1.09
N ASN A 215 -9.01 14.98 1.27
CA ASN A 215 -9.85 14.41 0.21
C ASN A 215 -11.30 14.45 0.68
N THR A 216 -12.25 14.52 -0.25
CA THR A 216 -13.69 14.33 -0.01
C THR A 216 -13.92 13.23 1.02
N ALA A 217 -14.81 13.45 1.98
CA ALA A 217 -15.20 12.42 2.94
C ALA A 217 -15.80 11.19 2.21
N GLU A 218 -15.93 10.07 2.90
CA GLU A 218 -16.56 8.88 2.31
C GLU A 218 -18.01 9.20 1.88
N THR A 219 -18.33 9.05 0.60
CA THR A 219 -19.70 9.22 0.08
C THR A 219 -20.20 7.93 -0.55
N LYS A 220 -21.39 7.97 -1.15
CA LYS A 220 -21.89 6.85 -1.94
C LYS A 220 -21.09 6.61 -3.23
N LEU A 221 -20.45 7.64 -3.76
CA LEU A 221 -19.64 7.58 -5.00
C LEU A 221 -18.14 7.62 -4.74
N PHE A 222 -17.71 8.08 -3.57
CA PHE A 222 -16.31 8.30 -3.23
C PHE A 222 -15.86 7.37 -2.10
N LYS A 223 -15.20 6.26 -2.48
CA LYS A 223 -14.61 5.26 -1.58
C LYS A 223 -13.09 5.27 -1.68
N LYS A 224 -12.40 5.97 -0.76
CA LYS A 224 -10.96 6.29 -0.90
C LYS A 224 -10.09 5.06 -1.16
N LYS A 225 -10.36 3.96 -0.45
CA LYS A 225 -9.60 2.71 -0.54
C LYS A 225 -9.75 1.97 -1.88
N GLN A 226 -10.76 2.32 -2.68
CA GLN A 226 -11.09 1.65 -3.94
C GLN A 226 -10.74 2.49 -5.16
N ILE A 227 -10.35 3.74 -4.96
CA ILE A 227 -10.13 4.69 -6.05
C ILE A 227 -8.63 4.97 -6.17
N LEU A 228 -8.14 4.87 -7.41
CA LEU A 228 -6.85 5.41 -7.81
C LEU A 228 -7.10 6.70 -8.61
N PHE A 229 -6.41 7.78 -8.23
CA PHE A 229 -6.40 9.01 -9.01
C PHE A 229 -5.83 8.74 -10.41
N ASN A 230 -6.43 9.35 -11.44
CA ASN A 230 -6.05 9.24 -12.85
C ASN A 230 -6.26 7.83 -13.48
N GLU A 231 -7.06 6.96 -12.84
CA GLU A 231 -7.31 5.61 -13.34
C GLU A 231 -8.03 5.57 -14.70
N SER A 232 -8.87 6.56 -15.02
CA SER A 232 -9.59 6.63 -16.30
C SER A 232 -8.70 6.81 -17.53
N GLN A 233 -7.42 7.15 -17.33
CA GLN A 233 -6.46 7.28 -18.44
C GLN A 233 -5.79 5.94 -18.80
N LEU A 234 -5.93 4.90 -17.97
CA LEU A 234 -5.23 3.63 -18.17
C LEU A 234 -5.67 2.90 -19.44
N ASP A 235 -6.98 2.83 -19.70
CA ASP A 235 -7.53 2.10 -20.85
C ASP A 235 -7.26 2.80 -22.19
N LYS A 236 -6.77 4.06 -22.16
CA LYS A 236 -6.39 4.84 -23.35
C LYS A 236 -4.96 4.52 -23.81
N HIS A 237 -4.21 3.74 -23.04
CA HIS A 237 -2.84 3.36 -23.35
C HIS A 237 -2.76 1.93 -23.92
N SER A 238 -2.12 1.79 -25.08
CA SER A 238 -1.82 0.49 -25.68
C SER A 238 -0.80 -0.31 -24.88
N ASN A 239 0.05 0.37 -24.11
CA ASN A 239 1.05 -0.25 -23.25
C ASN A 239 0.44 -0.49 -21.87
N LYS A 240 0.24 -1.76 -21.49
CA LYS A 240 -0.31 -2.18 -20.20
C LYS A 240 0.70 -1.97 -19.06
N LYS A 241 1.21 -0.76 -18.89
CA LYS A 241 2.11 -0.35 -17.81
C LYS A 241 1.47 0.76 -16.99
N ILE A 242 1.61 0.70 -15.67
CA ILE A 242 1.09 1.69 -14.73
C ILE A 242 2.22 2.14 -13.83
N ILE A 243 2.38 3.44 -13.63
CA ILE A 243 3.31 3.97 -12.62
C ILE A 243 2.49 4.40 -11.40
N LEU A 244 2.69 3.73 -10.27
CA LEU A 244 2.01 4.03 -9.01
C LEU A 244 2.89 4.94 -8.16
N VAL A 245 2.44 6.17 -7.91
CA VAL A 245 3.12 7.18 -7.09
C VAL A 245 2.31 7.52 -5.84
N GLU A 246 2.87 8.33 -4.93
CA GLU A 246 2.28 8.58 -3.61
C GLU A 246 1.08 9.54 -3.66
N GLY A 247 1.17 10.64 -4.42
CA GLY A 247 0.14 11.67 -4.44
C GLY A 247 -0.34 12.06 -5.83
N TYR A 248 -1.51 12.70 -5.88
CA TYR A 248 -2.08 13.21 -7.13
C TYR A 248 -1.26 14.36 -7.75
N PHE A 249 -0.46 15.11 -6.97
CA PHE A 249 0.48 16.10 -7.51
C PHE A 249 1.62 15.43 -8.29
N ASP A 250 2.15 14.31 -7.79
CA ASP A 250 3.18 13.53 -8.49
C ASP A 250 2.64 12.98 -9.81
N VAL A 251 1.38 12.51 -9.82
CA VAL A 251 0.70 12.08 -11.05
C VAL A 251 0.57 13.22 -12.05
N ILE A 252 0.07 14.39 -11.62
CA ILE A 252 -0.08 15.56 -12.50
C ILE A 252 1.28 15.97 -13.07
N LYS A 253 2.32 16.00 -12.23
CA LYS A 253 3.67 16.34 -12.65
C LYS A 253 4.22 15.34 -13.65
N LEU A 254 4.18 14.04 -13.34
CA LEU A 254 4.64 12.98 -14.24
C LEU A 254 3.91 13.03 -15.58
N HIS A 255 2.60 13.26 -15.54
CA HIS A 255 1.79 13.44 -16.75
C HIS A 255 2.30 14.64 -17.58
N GLN A 256 2.60 15.79 -16.97
CA GLN A 256 3.17 16.95 -17.68
C GLN A 256 4.49 16.61 -18.39
N PHE A 257 5.26 15.66 -17.86
CA PHE A 257 6.52 15.19 -18.46
C PHE A 257 6.33 13.97 -19.40
N GLY A 258 5.09 13.66 -19.79
CA GLY A 258 4.78 12.61 -20.78
C GLY A 258 4.49 11.23 -20.21
N PHE A 259 4.53 11.05 -18.88
CA PHE A 259 4.15 9.81 -18.22
C PHE A 259 2.65 9.83 -17.89
N SER A 260 1.81 9.66 -18.90
CA SER A 260 0.35 9.75 -18.73
C SER A 260 -0.29 8.54 -18.06
N ASN A 261 0.42 7.41 -18.01
CA ASN A 261 0.02 6.15 -17.36
C ASN A 261 0.37 6.10 -15.86
N CYS A 262 0.30 7.24 -15.17
CA CYS A 262 0.56 7.33 -13.73
C CYS A 262 -0.75 7.37 -12.92
N VAL A 263 -0.75 6.74 -11.75
CA VAL A 263 -1.88 6.75 -10.80
C VAL A 263 -1.38 6.91 -9.37
N ALA A 264 -2.25 7.36 -8.47
CA ALA A 264 -1.95 7.50 -7.05
C ALA A 264 -3.12 7.06 -6.16
N PRO A 265 -2.88 6.45 -4.99
CA PRO A 265 -3.93 6.23 -4.00
C PRO A 265 -4.41 7.56 -3.41
N LEU A 266 -5.65 7.59 -2.91
CA LEU A 266 -6.24 8.78 -2.27
C LEU A 266 -6.12 8.75 -0.73
N GLY A 267 -5.15 8.01 -0.20
CA GLY A 267 -4.94 7.83 1.23
C GLY A 267 -3.55 7.29 1.54
N THR A 268 -3.25 7.10 2.82
CA THR A 268 -1.92 6.73 3.32
C THR A 268 -1.56 5.26 3.11
N SER A 269 -2.54 4.40 2.80
CA SER A 269 -2.32 2.99 2.51
C SER A 269 -2.73 2.65 1.07
N ILE A 270 -1.81 1.98 0.38
CA ILE A 270 -2.06 1.39 -0.94
C ILE A 270 -2.87 0.11 -0.72
N ASN A 271 -4.01 0.00 -1.40
CA ASN A 271 -4.83 -1.20 -1.37
C ASN A 271 -4.23 -2.28 -2.29
N HIS A 272 -3.55 -3.26 -1.69
CA HIS A 272 -2.90 -4.35 -2.42
C HIS A 272 -3.87 -5.22 -3.24
N GLU A 273 -5.13 -5.39 -2.80
CA GLU A 273 -6.15 -6.12 -3.58
C GLU A 273 -6.40 -5.43 -4.93
N ARG A 274 -6.48 -4.09 -4.94
CA ARG A 274 -6.63 -3.31 -6.17
C ARG A 274 -5.43 -3.47 -7.10
N ILE A 275 -4.23 -3.59 -6.55
CA ILE A 275 -3.01 -3.83 -7.33
C ILE A 275 -3.06 -5.23 -7.96
N ILE A 276 -3.51 -6.25 -7.22
CA ILE A 276 -3.71 -7.61 -7.74
C ILE A 276 -4.75 -7.62 -8.87
N ASP A 277 -5.87 -6.91 -8.72
CA ASP A 277 -6.89 -6.82 -9.78
C ASP A 277 -6.33 -6.25 -11.08
N LEU A 278 -5.50 -5.21 -10.97
CA LEU A 278 -4.86 -4.59 -12.13
C LEU A 278 -3.84 -5.54 -12.78
N THR A 279 -3.03 -6.27 -11.99
CA THR A 279 -2.13 -7.28 -12.56
C THR A 279 -2.88 -8.41 -13.26
N LYS A 280 -4.01 -8.86 -12.71
CA LYS A 280 -4.90 -9.86 -13.35
C LYS A 280 -5.49 -9.37 -14.68
N LYS A 281 -5.70 -8.06 -14.83
CA LYS A 281 -6.06 -7.43 -16.12
C LYS A 281 -4.90 -7.32 -17.11
N GLY A 282 -3.71 -7.78 -16.73
CA GLY A 282 -2.49 -7.81 -17.53
C GLY A 282 -1.65 -6.54 -17.44
N TYR A 283 -1.89 -5.67 -16.46
CA TYR A 283 -1.07 -4.49 -16.23
C TYR A 283 0.22 -4.84 -15.48
N GLU A 284 1.36 -4.36 -15.98
CA GLU A 284 2.62 -4.27 -15.22
C GLU A 284 2.60 -2.98 -14.39
N ILE A 285 2.81 -3.09 -13.08
CA ILE A 285 2.71 -1.98 -12.13
C ILE A 285 4.11 -1.63 -11.61
N ILE A 286 4.53 -0.40 -11.84
CA ILE A 286 5.81 0.16 -11.38
C ILE A 286 5.53 1.05 -10.17
N VAL A 287 5.88 0.57 -8.99
CA VAL A 287 5.72 1.28 -7.71
C VAL A 287 6.88 2.26 -7.53
N CYS A 288 6.60 3.56 -7.58
CA CYS A 288 7.56 4.65 -7.49
C CYS A 288 7.13 5.64 -6.40
N LEU A 289 7.34 5.26 -5.13
CA LEU A 289 7.01 6.08 -3.97
C LEU A 289 8.22 6.94 -3.53
N ASP A 290 7.97 7.85 -2.61
CA ASP A 290 8.97 8.79 -2.11
C ASP A 290 10.21 8.07 -1.54
N GLY A 291 11.38 8.66 -1.80
CA GLY A 291 12.67 8.12 -1.37
C GLY A 291 12.97 8.30 0.12
N ASP A 292 12.04 8.87 0.89
CA ASP A 292 12.15 9.05 2.34
C ASP A 292 11.87 7.73 3.10
N LEU A 293 11.86 7.77 4.43
CA LEU A 293 11.62 6.58 5.24
C LEU A 293 10.17 6.08 5.11
N ALA A 294 9.20 6.99 4.98
CA ALA A 294 7.78 6.65 4.90
C ALA A 294 7.45 5.96 3.58
N GLY A 295 7.90 6.50 2.44
CA GLY A 295 7.70 5.93 1.11
C GLY A 295 8.42 4.59 0.93
N ARG A 296 9.64 4.44 1.47
CA ARG A 296 10.35 3.14 1.52
C ARG A 296 9.58 2.10 2.33
N ASN A 297 9.10 2.47 3.53
CA ASN A 297 8.30 1.59 4.36
C ASN A 297 6.95 1.25 3.71
N ALA A 298 6.36 2.18 2.96
CA ALA A 298 5.14 1.94 2.18
C ALA A 298 5.38 0.93 1.05
N SER A 299 6.51 1.04 0.33
CA SER A 299 6.89 0.08 -0.71
C SER A 299 7.08 -1.34 -0.15
N LEU A 300 7.78 -1.46 0.97
CA LEU A 300 7.98 -2.76 1.66
C LEU A 300 6.67 -3.34 2.19
N ARG A 301 5.81 -2.50 2.77
CA ARG A 301 4.49 -2.92 3.24
C ARG A 301 3.63 -3.42 2.09
N LEU A 302 3.61 -2.70 0.97
CA LEU A 302 2.89 -3.13 -0.23
C LEU A 302 3.42 -4.48 -0.73
N MET A 303 4.73 -4.63 -0.88
CA MET A 303 5.36 -5.89 -1.28
C MET A 303 4.96 -7.04 -0.34
N ASN A 304 5.06 -6.85 0.98
CA ASN A 304 4.68 -7.89 1.95
C ASN A 304 3.21 -8.27 1.81
N ASN A 305 2.31 -7.29 1.67
CA ASN A 305 0.87 -7.55 1.52
C ASN A 305 0.57 -8.30 0.21
N LEU A 306 1.25 -7.96 -0.89
CA LEU A 306 1.13 -8.68 -2.16
C LEU A 306 1.61 -10.13 -2.02
N LEU A 307 2.80 -10.35 -1.47
CA LEU A 307 3.35 -11.70 -1.26
C LEU A 307 2.47 -12.55 -0.32
N SER A 308 1.80 -11.90 0.64
CA SER A 308 0.91 -12.57 1.59
C SER A 308 -0.49 -12.86 1.03
N SER A 309 -0.70 -12.69 -0.27
CA SER A 309 -1.95 -13.04 -0.94
C SER A 309 -1.75 -14.24 -1.87
N LYS A 310 -2.61 -15.25 -1.76
CA LYS A 310 -2.64 -16.40 -2.70
C LYS A 310 -2.90 -15.99 -4.15
N ASP A 311 -3.67 -14.93 -4.32
CA ASP A 311 -4.12 -14.41 -5.62
C ASP A 311 -3.05 -13.59 -6.34
N PHE A 312 -1.93 -13.30 -5.69
CA PHE A 312 -0.88 -12.51 -6.27
C PHE A 312 -0.02 -13.31 -7.25
N GLU A 313 0.18 -12.72 -8.43
CA GLU A 313 1.08 -13.18 -9.48
C GLU A 313 2.17 -12.13 -9.76
N LEU A 314 3.18 -12.48 -10.55
CA LEU A 314 4.20 -11.52 -10.98
C LEU A 314 3.60 -10.43 -11.88
N GLY A 315 4.17 -9.23 -11.84
CA GLY A 315 3.64 -8.06 -12.56
C GLY A 315 3.85 -6.74 -11.83
N VAL A 316 4.37 -6.78 -10.59
CA VAL A 316 4.73 -5.59 -9.82
C VAL A 316 6.25 -5.43 -9.77
N LYS A 317 6.71 -4.22 -10.06
CA LYS A 317 8.12 -3.78 -10.00
C LYS A 317 8.24 -2.53 -9.14
N PHE A 318 9.45 -2.24 -8.66
CA PHE A 318 9.71 -1.18 -7.70
C PHE A 318 10.81 -0.24 -8.19
N VAL A 319 10.63 1.05 -7.94
CA VAL A 319 11.64 2.08 -8.13
C VAL A 319 12.09 2.57 -6.76
N LEU A 320 13.40 2.57 -6.53
CA LEU A 320 14.01 3.15 -5.33
C LEU A 320 14.55 4.54 -5.66
N LEU A 321 13.83 5.57 -5.23
CA LEU A 321 14.29 6.95 -5.38
C LEU A 321 15.45 7.27 -4.42
N PRO A 322 16.32 8.23 -4.79
CA PRO A 322 17.32 8.78 -3.87
C PRO A 322 16.70 9.28 -2.57
N LYS A 323 17.47 9.24 -1.48
CA LYS A 323 16.97 9.64 -0.16
C LYS A 323 16.42 11.08 -0.19
N ASN A 324 15.21 11.27 0.35
CA ASN A 324 14.50 12.55 0.44
C ASN A 324 14.12 13.19 -0.92
N TYR A 325 14.08 12.41 -2.00
CA TYR A 325 13.51 12.83 -3.28
C TYR A 325 12.15 12.17 -3.51
N ASP A 326 11.21 12.94 -4.03
CA ASP A 326 9.96 12.48 -4.63
C ASP A 326 10.04 12.65 -6.18
N PRO A 327 9.08 12.09 -6.96
CA PRO A 327 9.07 12.28 -8.41
C PRO A 327 9.00 13.77 -8.83
N ASP A 328 8.25 14.60 -8.09
CA ASP A 328 8.09 16.04 -8.37
C ASP A 328 9.46 16.76 -8.33
N LEU A 329 10.20 16.62 -7.23
CA LEU A 329 11.53 17.19 -6.99
C LEU A 329 12.59 16.66 -7.95
N MET A 330 12.51 15.38 -8.35
CA MET A 330 13.46 14.83 -9.33
C MET A 330 13.25 15.43 -10.72
N LEU A 331 12.00 15.66 -11.13
CA LEU A 331 11.68 16.25 -12.44
C LEU A 331 12.09 17.73 -12.54
N GLU A 332 12.12 18.44 -11.41
CA GLU A 332 12.54 19.85 -11.35
C GLU A 332 14.05 20.06 -11.19
N SER A 333 14.79 19.00 -10.86
CA SER A 333 16.24 19.07 -10.64
C SER A 333 17.02 18.49 -11.82
N LYS A 334 18.36 18.52 -11.74
CA LYS A 334 19.25 17.85 -12.69
C LYS A 334 19.11 16.31 -12.70
N MET A 335 18.17 15.77 -11.93
CA MET A 335 17.91 14.34 -11.72
C MET A 335 16.80 13.79 -12.62
N LYS A 336 16.20 14.62 -13.49
CA LYS A 336 15.13 14.19 -14.42
C LYS A 336 15.51 12.94 -15.21
N ASP A 337 16.68 12.94 -15.86
CA ASP A 337 17.13 11.81 -16.67
C ASP A 337 17.36 10.55 -15.82
N GLN A 338 17.77 10.73 -14.57
CA GLN A 338 17.89 9.63 -13.62
C GLN A 338 16.52 9.05 -13.25
N LEU A 339 15.50 9.89 -13.01
CA LEU A 339 14.14 9.40 -12.76
C LEU A 339 13.61 8.59 -13.96
N ILE A 340 13.76 9.12 -15.17
CA ILE A 340 13.35 8.43 -16.41
C ILE A 340 14.05 7.07 -16.51
N LYS A 341 15.36 7.03 -16.26
CA LYS A 341 16.14 5.79 -16.25
C LYS A 341 15.63 4.80 -15.20
N LEU A 342 15.35 5.26 -13.98
CA LEU A 342 14.84 4.42 -12.90
C LEU A 342 13.45 3.83 -13.23
N ILE A 343 12.54 4.63 -13.78
CA ILE A 343 11.21 4.18 -14.21
C ILE A 343 11.31 3.16 -15.37
N ASN A 344 12.27 3.34 -16.28
CA ASN A 344 12.49 2.42 -17.39
C ASN A 344 13.27 1.15 -17.00
N GLN A 345 13.98 1.17 -15.88
CA GLN A 345 14.74 0.04 -15.33
C GLN A 345 14.31 -0.27 -13.90
N PRO A 346 13.01 -0.57 -13.68
CA PRO A 346 12.51 -0.82 -12.34
C PRO A 346 12.97 -2.19 -11.84
N LEU A 347 13.10 -2.32 -10.53
CA LEU A 347 13.52 -3.54 -9.87
C LEU A 347 12.36 -4.54 -9.81
N ASN A 348 12.61 -5.77 -10.22
CA ASN A 348 11.68 -6.85 -9.88
C ASN A 348 11.66 -7.10 -8.36
N ILE A 349 10.71 -7.90 -7.88
CA ILE A 349 10.54 -8.19 -6.44
C ILE A 349 11.83 -8.74 -5.82
N GLU A 350 12.48 -9.70 -6.47
CA GLU A 350 13.72 -10.31 -5.98
C GLU A 350 14.86 -9.29 -5.87
N GLN A 351 14.98 -8.41 -6.86
CA GLN A 351 15.99 -7.34 -6.89
C GLN A 351 15.68 -6.25 -5.85
N PHE A 352 14.41 -5.97 -5.59
CA PHE A 352 13.98 -5.03 -4.57
C PHE A 352 14.25 -5.57 -3.17
N ILE A 353 13.96 -6.86 -2.92
CA ILE A 353 14.32 -7.55 -1.67
C ILE A 353 15.84 -7.52 -1.48
N ASP A 354 16.62 -7.83 -2.53
CA ASP A 354 18.09 -7.73 -2.50
C ASP A 354 18.54 -6.33 -2.07
N LYS A 355 18.05 -5.28 -2.74
CA LYS A 355 18.41 -3.89 -2.41
C LYS A 355 18.02 -3.50 -0.99
N TYR A 356 16.90 -4.00 -0.49
CA TYR A 356 16.50 -3.77 0.89
C TYR A 356 17.41 -4.48 1.89
N LEU A 357 17.90 -5.66 1.53
CA LEU A 357 18.79 -6.48 2.35
C LEU A 357 20.27 -6.10 2.24
N ASP A 358 20.68 -5.38 1.20
CA ASP A 358 22.06 -4.90 0.98
C ASP A 358 22.62 -4.21 2.24
N LYS A 359 21.79 -3.41 2.96
CA LYS A 359 22.22 -2.73 4.20
C LYS A 359 22.58 -3.68 5.35
N TYR A 360 22.00 -4.89 5.36
CA TYR A 360 22.28 -5.92 6.36
C TYR A 360 23.44 -6.80 5.92
N PHE A 361 23.44 -7.26 4.66
CA PHE A 361 24.42 -8.23 4.17
C PHE A 361 25.75 -7.61 3.74
N SER A 362 25.79 -6.31 3.45
CA SER A 362 27.06 -5.60 3.21
C SER A 362 27.75 -5.19 4.52
N SER A 363 27.09 -5.37 5.67
CA SER A 363 27.68 -5.09 6.97
C SER A 363 28.66 -6.21 7.35
N ASN A 364 29.83 -5.83 7.89
CA ASN A 364 30.76 -6.80 8.47
C ASN A 364 30.31 -7.31 9.85
N ASN A 365 29.21 -6.78 10.39
CA ASN A 365 28.66 -7.20 11.67
C ASN A 365 27.74 -8.42 11.48
N ILE A 366 28.10 -9.54 12.11
CA ILE A 366 27.34 -10.79 12.09
C ILE A 366 25.91 -10.60 12.60
N ASP A 367 25.68 -9.74 13.60
CA ASP A 367 24.33 -9.46 14.12
C ASP A 367 23.45 -8.78 13.07
N GLU A 368 24.02 -7.87 12.27
CA GLU A 368 23.30 -7.22 11.16
C GLU A 368 23.01 -8.22 10.04
N GLN A 369 23.97 -9.07 9.69
CA GLN A 369 23.74 -10.15 8.72
C GLN A 369 22.68 -11.15 9.21
N PHE A 370 22.66 -11.46 10.51
CA PHE A 370 21.65 -12.31 11.13
C PHE A 370 20.26 -11.66 11.11
N LYS A 371 20.17 -10.36 11.42
CA LYS A 371 18.93 -9.58 11.26
C LYS A 371 18.43 -9.64 9.81
N GLY A 372 19.31 -9.43 8.84
CA GLY A 372 19.01 -9.55 7.41
C GLY A 372 18.46 -10.93 7.04
N SER A 373 19.09 -12.00 7.54
CA SER A 373 18.64 -13.38 7.34
C SER A 373 17.27 -13.65 7.95
N LYS A 374 16.98 -13.09 9.14
CA LYS A 374 15.66 -13.20 9.78
C LYS A 374 14.58 -12.45 9.01
N VAL A 375 14.90 -11.26 8.50
CA VAL A 375 14.01 -10.47 7.64
C VAL A 375 13.70 -11.24 6.35
N LEU A 376 14.72 -11.75 5.66
CA LEU A 376 14.56 -12.56 4.45
C LEU A 376 13.69 -13.79 4.72
N LYS A 377 13.98 -14.53 5.80
CA LYS A 377 13.17 -15.70 6.20
C LYS A 377 11.72 -15.30 6.48
N GLY A 378 11.49 -14.16 7.11
CA GLY A 378 10.16 -13.60 7.34
C GLY A 378 9.39 -13.38 6.04
N ILE A 379 10.00 -12.65 5.10
CA ILE A 379 9.43 -12.37 3.77
C ILE A 379 9.13 -13.67 3.03
N LEU A 380 10.09 -14.60 2.95
CA LEU A 380 9.89 -15.88 2.26
C LEU A 380 8.81 -16.74 2.91
N SER A 381 8.71 -16.70 4.24
CA SER A 381 7.70 -17.45 4.98
C SER A 381 6.28 -16.94 4.75
N SER A 382 6.11 -15.62 4.59
CA SER A 382 4.80 -14.98 4.39
C SER A 382 4.27 -15.15 2.97
N ILE A 383 5.06 -15.64 2.02
CA ILE A 383 4.58 -15.90 0.65
C ILE A 383 3.52 -17.00 0.70
N GLU A 384 2.29 -16.65 0.28
CA GLU A 384 1.16 -17.58 0.23
C GLU A 384 1.08 -18.36 -1.10
N ASN A 385 1.42 -17.72 -2.22
CA ASN A 385 1.50 -18.40 -3.52
C ASN A 385 2.69 -19.39 -3.53
N LEU A 386 2.39 -20.69 -3.65
CA LEU A 386 3.38 -21.77 -3.51
C LEU A 386 4.43 -21.79 -4.62
N ASP A 387 4.04 -21.49 -5.86
CA ASP A 387 4.94 -21.48 -7.01
C ASP A 387 5.92 -20.31 -6.90
N LEU A 388 5.40 -19.12 -6.60
CA LEU A 388 6.23 -17.93 -6.37
C LEU A 388 7.18 -18.14 -5.18
N LYS A 389 6.68 -18.74 -4.09
CA LYS A 389 7.48 -19.09 -2.92
C LYS A 389 8.63 -20.02 -3.28
N LYS A 390 8.38 -21.05 -4.10
CA LYS A 390 9.42 -21.98 -4.57
C LYS A 390 10.49 -21.25 -5.39
N ILE A 391 10.07 -20.42 -6.34
CA ILE A 391 10.98 -19.65 -7.22
C ILE A 391 11.84 -18.68 -6.39
N LEU A 392 11.24 -17.88 -5.52
CA LEU A 392 11.97 -16.92 -4.69
C LEU A 392 12.90 -17.63 -3.69
N ASN A 393 12.47 -18.74 -3.08
CA ASN A 393 13.36 -19.55 -2.25
C ASN A 393 14.59 -20.03 -3.02
N GLN A 394 14.42 -20.56 -4.24
CA GLN A 394 15.53 -21.00 -5.08
C GLN A 394 16.46 -19.83 -5.44
N TYR A 395 15.90 -18.67 -5.82
CA TYR A 395 16.68 -17.47 -6.11
C TYR A 395 17.60 -17.08 -4.94
N PHE A 396 17.04 -16.96 -3.73
CA PHE A 396 17.81 -16.55 -2.55
C PHE A 396 18.73 -17.64 -2.00
N GLN A 397 18.43 -18.92 -2.21
CA GLN A 397 19.34 -20.03 -1.89
C GLN A 397 20.57 -20.04 -2.80
N ASN A 398 20.39 -19.87 -4.11
CA ASN A 398 21.48 -19.87 -5.08
C ASN A 398 22.41 -18.66 -4.94
N LYS A 399 21.87 -17.55 -4.41
CA LYS A 399 22.62 -16.31 -4.16
C LYS A 399 23.36 -16.32 -2.82
N SER A 400 22.93 -17.16 -1.87
CA SER A 400 23.74 -17.48 -0.70
C SER A 400 25.04 -18.12 -1.22
N PRO A 401 26.22 -17.62 -0.87
CA PRO A 401 27.46 -18.07 -1.50
C PRO A 401 27.68 -19.56 -1.23
N SER A 402 27.38 -20.38 -2.24
CA SER A 402 27.98 -21.70 -2.38
C SER A 402 29.48 -21.48 -2.56
N SER A 403 30.24 -21.81 -1.52
CA SER A 403 31.63 -22.24 -1.57
C SER A 403 32.55 -21.52 -2.58
N LYS A 404 32.97 -20.29 -2.28
CA LYS A 404 34.29 -19.84 -2.76
C LYS A 404 35.34 -20.48 -1.85
N THR A 405 36.06 -21.45 -2.43
CA THR A 405 37.32 -22.06 -1.99
C THR A 405 37.92 -21.52 -0.69
N ARG A 406 37.95 -22.37 0.34
CA ARG A 406 38.73 -22.19 1.57
C ARG A 406 40.19 -21.84 1.24
N PRO A 407 40.74 -20.70 1.69
CA PRO A 407 42.15 -20.63 1.99
C PRO A 407 42.41 -21.50 3.22
N LYS A 408 43.51 -22.25 3.20
CA LYS A 408 43.94 -23.13 4.29
C LYS A 408 43.94 -22.38 5.63
N LYS A 409 43.49 -23.09 6.68
CA LYS A 409 43.54 -22.71 8.09
C LYS A 409 44.80 -21.90 8.42
N GLN A 410 44.60 -20.64 8.80
CA GLN A 410 45.39 -20.04 9.86
C GLN A 410 44.47 -19.92 11.07
N ASN A 411 44.85 -20.64 12.13
CA ASN A 411 44.16 -20.63 13.41
C ASN A 411 44.27 -19.22 14.01
N THR A 412 43.19 -18.46 13.91
CA THR A 412 42.91 -17.39 14.87
C THR A 412 41.51 -17.66 15.42
N GLN A 413 41.47 -18.25 16.61
CA GLN A 413 40.28 -18.35 17.43
C GLN A 413 39.73 -16.94 17.67
N PHE A 414 38.58 -16.63 17.09
CA PHE A 414 37.64 -15.69 17.70
C PHE A 414 36.43 -16.50 18.13
N SER A 415 36.26 -16.51 19.44
CA SER A 415 35.30 -17.28 20.21
C SER A 415 33.87 -16.92 19.83
N THR A 416 33.03 -17.94 19.74
CA THR A 416 31.64 -17.82 20.13
C THR A 416 31.59 -17.09 21.48
N ALA A 417 30.92 -15.94 21.57
CA ALA A 417 30.40 -15.54 22.88
C ALA A 417 29.17 -16.41 23.17
N GLU A 418 29.38 -17.73 23.23
CA GLU A 418 28.66 -18.54 24.17
C GLU A 418 29.03 -17.94 25.52
N PHE A 419 28.07 -17.35 26.23
CA PHE A 419 28.12 -17.60 27.66
C PHE A 419 28.01 -19.11 27.76
N GLY A 420 29.14 -19.79 27.97
CA GLY A 420 29.15 -21.22 28.24
C GLY A 420 28.34 -21.50 29.51
N ASN A 421 28.79 -22.42 30.35
CA ASN A 421 28.23 -22.56 31.70
C ASN A 421 28.51 -21.36 32.64
N ASP A 422 28.81 -20.16 32.10
CA ASP A 422 29.03 -18.94 32.88
C ASP A 422 27.71 -18.43 33.48
N LEU A 423 27.40 -19.01 34.63
CA LEU A 423 26.25 -18.65 35.45
C LEU A 423 26.31 -17.17 35.87
N LYS A 424 27.49 -16.64 36.24
CA LYS A 424 27.60 -15.26 36.78
C LYS A 424 27.15 -14.23 35.76
N ALA A 425 27.47 -14.43 34.49
CA ALA A 425 26.97 -13.59 33.41
C ALA A 425 25.47 -13.70 33.17
N LYS A 426 24.91 -14.92 33.24
CA LYS A 426 23.45 -15.14 33.09
C LYS A 426 22.67 -14.48 34.22
N PHE A 427 23.17 -14.58 35.45
CA PHE A 427 22.64 -13.90 36.63
C PHE A 427 22.81 -12.36 36.55
N SER A 428 23.94 -11.89 36.01
CA SER A 428 24.19 -10.48 35.74
C SER A 428 23.18 -9.89 34.73
N ALA A 429 22.93 -10.62 33.64
CA ALA A 429 21.93 -10.23 32.65
C ALA A 429 20.52 -10.19 33.26
N ALA A 430 20.14 -11.19 34.06
CA ALA A 430 18.84 -11.22 34.72
C ALA A 430 18.61 -10.02 35.66
N LEU A 431 19.63 -9.64 36.43
CA LEU A 431 19.56 -8.51 37.36
C LEU A 431 19.37 -7.17 36.62
N ILE A 432 20.11 -6.95 35.53
CA ILE A 432 19.98 -5.76 34.68
C ILE A 432 18.58 -5.71 34.03
N MET A 433 18.10 -6.85 33.52
CA MET A 433 16.75 -6.94 32.92
C MET A 433 15.67 -6.57 33.93
N PHE A 434 15.72 -7.15 35.14
CA PHE A 434 14.74 -6.90 36.17
C PHE A 434 14.69 -5.41 36.53
N TYR A 435 15.85 -4.76 36.67
CA TYR A 435 15.93 -3.32 36.94
C TYR A 435 15.27 -2.48 35.83
N ILE A 436 15.54 -2.79 34.57
CA ILE A 436 14.98 -2.02 33.44
C ILE A 436 13.47 -2.23 33.31
N GLU A 437 12.97 -3.45 33.47
CA GLU A 437 11.57 -3.82 33.24
C GLU A 437 10.64 -3.51 34.42
N ASN A 438 11.16 -3.27 35.63
CA ASN A 438 10.35 -3.03 36.83
C ASN A 438 10.60 -1.65 37.45
N PRO A 439 10.14 -0.55 36.83
CA PRO A 439 10.35 0.82 37.33
C PRO A 439 10.00 1.01 38.81
N ASN A 440 8.89 0.43 39.27
CA ASN A 440 8.38 0.58 40.64
C ASN A 440 9.24 -0.14 41.70
N SER A 441 10.15 -1.03 41.27
CA SER A 441 11.01 -1.81 42.16
C SER A 441 12.45 -1.29 42.18
N ARG A 442 12.82 -0.35 41.29
CA ARG A 442 14.20 0.13 41.11
C ARG A 442 14.80 0.73 42.37
N GLU A 443 14.04 1.52 43.09
CA GLU A 443 14.46 2.13 44.35
C GLU A 443 14.81 1.07 45.39
N LYS A 444 13.97 0.04 45.51
CA LYS A 444 14.17 -1.06 46.45
C LYS A 444 15.44 -1.85 46.15
N ILE A 445 15.76 -2.07 44.87
CA ILE A 445 16.91 -2.91 44.48
C ILE A 445 18.15 -2.11 44.09
N TYR A 446 18.12 -0.77 44.24
CA TYR A 446 19.20 0.11 43.79
C TYR A 446 20.52 -0.22 44.50
N ASP A 447 20.50 -0.33 45.82
CA ASP A 447 21.71 -0.63 46.61
C ASP A 447 22.26 -2.02 46.29
N LEU A 448 21.39 -2.99 46.02
CA LEU A 448 21.76 -4.34 45.59
C LEU A 448 22.44 -4.33 44.21
N LEU A 449 21.92 -3.55 43.26
CA LEU A 449 22.52 -3.38 41.94
C LEU A 449 23.85 -2.60 42.02
N ALA A 450 23.94 -1.60 42.89
CA ALA A 450 25.13 -0.78 43.09
C ALA A 450 26.25 -1.51 43.87
N THR A 451 25.94 -2.55 44.63
CA THR A 451 26.93 -3.36 45.34
C THR A 451 27.32 -4.63 44.58
N ALA A 452 26.61 -4.95 43.49
CA ALA A 452 26.95 -6.07 42.64
C ALA A 452 28.27 -5.85 41.86
N ASN A 453 29.17 -6.83 41.96
CA ASN A 453 30.50 -6.87 41.36
C ASN A 453 30.43 -7.41 39.93
N PHE A 454 29.67 -6.72 39.08
CA PHE A 454 29.54 -7.07 37.67
C PHE A 454 30.91 -7.08 36.98
N GLN A 455 31.13 -8.10 36.15
CA GLN A 455 32.33 -8.22 35.34
C GLN A 455 32.08 -7.77 33.90
N SER A 456 33.14 -7.37 33.21
CA SER A 456 33.13 -7.05 31.78
C SER A 456 32.06 -6.00 31.41
N LYS A 457 31.36 -6.18 30.28
CA LYS A 457 30.36 -5.24 29.75
C LYS A 457 29.19 -4.98 30.71
N PHE A 458 28.88 -5.92 31.61
CA PHE A 458 27.82 -5.71 32.59
C PHE A 458 28.18 -4.64 33.63
N ARG A 459 29.47 -4.45 33.92
CA ARG A 459 29.95 -3.36 34.77
C ARG A 459 29.67 -2.00 34.14
N ASP A 460 29.93 -1.90 32.84
CA ASP A 460 29.75 -0.66 32.09
C ASP A 460 28.25 -0.30 31.99
N ILE A 461 27.39 -1.31 31.79
CA ILE A 461 25.93 -1.14 31.82
C ILE A 461 25.46 -0.69 33.21
N ARG A 462 25.91 -1.37 34.27
CA ARG A 462 25.59 -1.01 35.66
C ARG A 462 25.94 0.46 35.91
N ASN A 463 27.13 0.91 35.49
CA ASN A 463 27.59 2.27 35.67
C ASN A 463 26.73 3.31 34.93
N GLU A 464 26.20 2.97 33.75
CA GLU A 464 25.27 3.85 33.03
C GLU A 464 23.89 3.92 33.71
N ILE A 465 23.32 2.79 34.14
CA ILE A 465 21.96 2.76 34.70
C ILE A 465 21.86 3.35 36.11
N ILE A 466 22.93 3.32 36.91
CA ILE A 466 22.93 3.89 38.27
C ILE A 466 23.16 5.40 38.31
N LYS A 467 23.32 6.08 37.18
CA LYS A 467 23.43 7.55 37.17
C LYS A 467 22.09 8.15 37.61
N LYS A 468 22.14 9.18 38.47
CA LYS A 468 20.97 9.81 39.11
C LYS A 468 19.87 10.23 38.12
N ASN A 469 20.23 10.58 36.89
CA ASN A 469 19.29 10.98 35.82
C ASN A 469 18.47 9.80 35.24
N HIS A 470 18.96 8.57 35.38
CA HIS A 470 18.38 7.36 34.78
C HIS A 470 17.51 6.55 35.76
N PHE A 471 17.53 6.92 37.05
CA PHE A 471 16.72 6.30 38.09
C PHE A 471 15.21 6.41 37.82
N LYS A 472 14.78 7.56 37.27
CA LYS A 472 13.36 7.87 36.97
C LYS A 472 12.95 7.63 35.51
N SER A 473 13.87 7.18 34.65
CA SER A 473 13.60 7.01 33.21
C SER A 473 12.59 5.90 32.92
N THR A 474 11.85 5.98 31.82
CA THR A 474 11.02 4.85 31.37
C THR A 474 11.90 3.66 30.93
N SER A 475 11.34 2.46 30.85
CA SER A 475 12.08 1.28 30.36
C SER A 475 12.62 1.50 28.93
N ASN A 476 11.84 2.14 28.06
CA ASN A 476 12.26 2.45 26.68
C ASN A 476 13.40 3.46 26.66
N GLU A 477 13.33 4.53 27.46
CA GLU A 477 14.41 5.52 27.57
C GLU A 477 15.73 4.89 28.02
N LEU A 478 15.70 3.93 28.95
CA LEU A 478 16.91 3.22 29.37
C LEU A 478 17.47 2.34 28.26
N TYR A 479 16.60 1.65 27.50
CA TYR A 479 17.03 0.87 26.35
C TYR A 479 17.67 1.74 25.28
N ASP A 480 17.03 2.87 24.93
CA ASP A 480 17.53 3.82 23.94
C ASP A 480 18.86 4.46 24.39
N HIS A 481 18.99 4.77 25.69
CA HIS A 481 20.24 5.30 26.27
C HIS A 481 21.37 4.29 26.18
N LEU A 482 21.16 3.06 26.63
CA LEU A 482 22.18 2.00 26.55
C LEU A 482 22.55 1.68 25.10
N GLU A 483 21.58 1.72 24.18
CA GLU A 483 21.81 1.57 22.75
C GLU A 483 22.67 2.69 22.19
N SER A 484 22.39 3.94 22.56
CA SER A 484 23.19 5.11 22.16
C SER A 484 24.65 5.05 22.65
N LYS A 485 24.91 4.33 23.75
CA LYS A 485 26.26 4.13 24.31
C LYS A 485 26.99 2.90 23.77
N GLY A 486 26.39 2.17 22.83
CA GLY A 486 26.97 0.93 22.31
C GLY A 486 26.99 -0.19 23.36
N LEU A 487 26.24 -0.02 24.45
CA LEU A 487 26.05 -1.02 25.51
C LEU A 487 24.77 -1.84 25.25
N ASN A 488 24.25 -1.81 24.02
CA ASN A 488 23.10 -2.60 23.61
C ASN A 488 23.44 -4.08 23.74
N PHE A 489 22.74 -4.75 24.65
CA PHE A 489 22.72 -6.20 24.67
C PHE A 489 21.65 -6.64 23.68
N THR A 490 21.97 -7.55 22.75
CA THR A 490 20.95 -8.10 21.87
C THR A 490 19.76 -8.52 22.73
N LYS A 491 18.58 -7.99 22.43
CA LYS A 491 17.32 -8.34 23.08
C LYS A 491 17.17 -9.87 23.23
N ASN A 492 17.84 -10.67 22.41
CA ASN A 492 17.87 -12.13 22.50
C ASN A 492 18.65 -12.71 23.69
N LEU A 493 19.66 -12.03 24.22
CA LEU A 493 20.51 -12.57 25.27
C LEU A 493 19.97 -12.22 26.67
N LEU A 494 19.37 -11.02 26.84
CA LEU A 494 18.61 -10.66 28.04
C LEU A 494 17.33 -11.49 28.06
N PHE A 495 16.60 -11.57 26.94
CA PHE A 495 15.33 -12.28 26.86
C PHE A 495 15.49 -13.74 26.44
N SER A 496 16.67 -14.33 26.64
CA SER A 496 16.88 -15.73 26.32
C SER A 496 16.00 -16.58 27.24
N ASN A 497 15.39 -17.64 26.69
CA ASN A 497 14.59 -18.59 27.47
C ASN A 497 15.41 -19.23 28.60
N GLU A 498 16.74 -19.28 28.44
CA GLU A 498 17.65 -19.86 29.43
C GLU A 498 17.84 -18.94 30.66
N VAL A 499 18.02 -17.63 30.46
CA VAL A 499 18.14 -16.65 31.54
C VAL A 499 16.84 -16.59 32.36
N ARG A 500 15.69 -16.57 31.70
CA ARG A 500 14.36 -16.58 32.36
C ARG A 500 14.05 -17.91 33.07
N ARG A 501 14.67 -19.01 32.63
CA ARG A 501 14.57 -20.32 33.30
C ARG A 501 15.42 -20.38 34.57
N LEU A 502 16.65 -19.85 34.53
CA LEU A 502 17.58 -19.86 35.66
C LEU A 502 17.23 -18.81 36.73
N CYS A 503 16.80 -17.62 36.30
CA CYS A 503 16.49 -16.49 37.16
C CYS A 503 14.98 -16.21 37.14
N ARG A 504 14.21 -16.99 37.93
CA ARG A 504 12.75 -16.96 37.88
C ARG A 504 12.15 -15.59 38.21
N PHE A 505 12.82 -14.79 39.04
CA PHE A 505 12.40 -13.42 39.38
C PHE A 505 12.35 -12.46 38.18
N ALA A 506 13.09 -12.75 37.10
CA ALA A 506 13.07 -12.00 35.84
C ALA A 506 11.93 -12.43 34.89
N SER A 507 11.05 -13.35 35.33
CA SER A 507 9.87 -13.78 34.58
C SER A 507 8.64 -12.98 34.97
N SER A 508 7.82 -12.61 33.98
CA SER A 508 6.53 -11.93 34.19
C SER A 508 5.53 -12.76 35.02
N ASN A 509 5.75 -14.08 35.12
CA ASN A 509 4.86 -15.01 35.82
C ASN A 509 5.36 -15.36 37.24
N PHE A 510 6.39 -14.67 37.74
CA PHE A 510 6.91 -14.91 39.09
C PHE A 510 5.95 -14.41 40.16
N LYS A 511 5.62 -15.27 41.14
CA LYS A 511 4.65 -14.98 42.21
C LYS A 511 5.27 -14.77 43.60
N GLY A 512 6.60 -14.87 43.71
CA GLY A 512 7.33 -14.67 44.98
C GLY A 512 7.79 -13.22 45.16
N ASP A 513 8.44 -12.92 46.29
CA ASP A 513 9.12 -11.64 46.49
C ASP A 513 10.43 -11.61 45.69
N PRO A 514 10.56 -10.76 44.65
CA PRO A 514 11.76 -10.71 43.83
C PRO A 514 12.99 -10.20 44.60
N TYR A 515 12.81 -9.46 45.70
CA TYR A 515 13.93 -8.87 46.46
C TYR A 515 14.88 -9.95 47.02
N ASN A 516 14.33 -10.98 47.68
CA ASN A 516 15.12 -12.07 48.25
C ASN A 516 15.90 -12.87 47.19
N GLU A 517 15.33 -13.05 45.99
CA GLU A 517 16.00 -13.75 44.89
C GLU A 517 17.09 -12.88 44.23
N ILE A 518 16.87 -11.57 44.19
CA ILE A 518 17.87 -10.60 43.73
C ILE A 518 19.04 -10.52 44.71
N GLU A 519 18.79 -10.51 46.02
CA GLU A 519 19.84 -10.54 47.03
C GLU A 519 20.72 -11.80 46.93
N LYS A 520 20.11 -12.98 46.77
CA LYS A 520 20.84 -14.24 46.49
C LYS A 520 21.66 -14.14 45.21
N THR A 521 21.10 -13.53 44.17
CA THR A 521 21.76 -13.31 42.88
C THR A 521 22.98 -12.40 43.03
N VAL A 522 22.86 -11.30 43.76
CA VAL A 522 23.97 -10.36 44.02
C VAL A 522 25.06 -11.04 44.84
N ASN A 523 24.69 -11.78 45.88
CA ASN A 523 25.64 -12.58 46.66
C ASN A 523 26.38 -13.62 45.81
N PHE A 524 25.70 -14.23 44.83
CA PHE A 524 26.31 -15.16 43.89
C PHE A 524 27.25 -14.48 42.88
N ILE A 525 26.92 -13.27 42.42
CA ILE A 525 27.76 -12.47 41.52
C ILE A 525 29.01 -11.95 42.26
N ASN A 526 28.89 -11.67 43.56
CA ASN A 526 29.95 -11.09 44.40
C ASN A 526 30.96 -12.13 44.91
N LYS A 527 30.52 -13.37 45.17
CA LYS A 527 31.41 -14.54 45.24
C LYS A 527 32.01 -14.78 43.87
#